data_AF-A0A4Y9J1A7-F1
#
_entry.id   AF-A0A4Y9J1A7-F1
#
_cell.length_a   1.000
_cell.length_b   1.000
_cell.length_c   1.000
_cell.angle_alpha   90.00
_cell.angle_beta   90.00
_cell.angle_gamma   90.00
#
_symmetry.space_group_name_H-M   'P 1'
#
loop_
_entity.id
_entity.type
_entity.pdbx_description
1 polymer ?
#
loop_
_entity_poly.entity_id
_entity_poly.type
_entity_poly.pdbx_seq_one_letter_code
_entity_poly.pdbx_strand_id
1 'polypeptide(L)'
;MKHIILIILLATAILPAAAKEDTKDTSTRKERNFIREGNKYYEEKRFADAEVAYRKALEENAASEIAMYNLATSLIRQSGSANPNEGNNPVAEAQTLLQNVAQSAQDISVAENAFYNLGNMAFNQQQYDQAINMYKGALRKNPDNDKARENLRLAQLKKQQQEQQQQNKDQNKDQDKQDQNQDQQQQQNQDQDKDKDKDQDKQDQNQQKQDQKQQPPQQQQGGISDANADKILKAMENEENATRRKVQEMKKKEAGASSRPVGKQW
;
A
#
# COMPACT_ATOMS: atom_id res chain seq x y z
N MET A 1 -33.26 -4.90 -74.77
CA MET A 1 -33.48 -6.09 -73.93
C MET A 1 -32.28 -6.28 -73.01
N LYS A 2 -32.52 -6.36 -71.69
CA LYS A 2 -31.86 -7.31 -70.75
C LYS A 2 -30.35 -7.07 -70.45
N HIS A 3 -29.83 -6.95 -69.22
CA HIS A 3 -30.31 -7.05 -67.83
C HIS A 3 -29.32 -6.30 -66.93
N ILE A 4 -29.82 -5.60 -65.89
CA ILE A 4 -29.00 -5.02 -64.82
C ILE A 4 -28.70 -6.14 -63.81
N ILE A 5 -27.42 -6.45 -63.60
CA ILE A 5 -26.99 -7.44 -62.60
C ILE A 5 -26.64 -6.68 -61.32
N LEU A 6 -27.54 -6.77 -60.34
CA LEU A 6 -27.38 -6.27 -58.98
C LEU A 6 -26.61 -7.33 -58.17
N ILE A 7 -25.34 -7.07 -57.86
CA ILE A 7 -24.54 -7.93 -56.98
C ILE A 7 -24.82 -7.52 -55.54
N ILE A 8 -25.65 -8.31 -54.85
CA ILE A 8 -25.90 -8.17 -53.41
C ILE A 8 -24.75 -8.85 -52.67
N LEU A 9 -23.88 -8.04 -52.07
CA LEU A 9 -22.74 -8.48 -51.28
C LEU A 9 -23.24 -8.75 -49.84
N LEU A 10 -23.55 -10.02 -49.55
CA LEU A 10 -24.03 -10.45 -48.24
C LEU A 10 -22.83 -10.58 -47.28
N ALA A 11 -22.59 -9.55 -46.48
CA ALA A 11 -21.58 -9.59 -45.44
C ALA A 11 -22.11 -10.34 -44.21
N THR A 12 -21.71 -11.59 -44.03
CA THR A 12 -21.97 -12.35 -42.80
C THR A 12 -21.00 -11.93 -41.72
N ALA A 13 -21.47 -11.14 -40.75
CA ALA A 13 -20.73 -10.85 -39.53
C ALA A 13 -20.72 -12.09 -38.63
N ILE A 14 -19.57 -12.78 -38.58
CA ILE A 14 -19.33 -13.84 -37.60
C ILE A 14 -19.02 -13.13 -36.27
N LEU A 15 -19.99 -13.10 -35.36
CA LEU A 15 -19.74 -12.74 -33.97
C LEU A 15 -18.96 -13.89 -33.32
N PRO A 16 -17.74 -13.67 -32.80
CA PRO A 16 -17.08 -14.69 -31.99
C PRO A 16 -17.90 -14.86 -30.72
N ALA A 17 -18.50 -16.04 -30.56
CA ALA A 17 -19.02 -16.47 -29.28
C ALA A 17 -17.84 -16.51 -28.31
N ALA A 18 -17.85 -15.63 -27.31
CA ALA A 18 -16.96 -15.76 -26.17
C ALA A 18 -17.33 -17.06 -25.44
N ALA A 19 -16.68 -18.14 -25.83
CA ALA A 19 -16.69 -19.37 -25.06
C ALA A 19 -16.13 -19.00 -23.68
N LYS A 20 -16.96 -19.09 -22.65
CA LYS A 20 -16.46 -19.19 -21.28
C LYS A 20 -15.61 -20.46 -21.28
N GLU A 21 -14.29 -20.32 -21.24
CA GLU A 21 -13.44 -21.46 -21.01
C GLU A 21 -13.86 -22.09 -19.68
N ASP A 22 -14.38 -23.31 -19.74
CA ASP A 22 -14.58 -24.14 -18.57
C ASP A 22 -13.19 -24.37 -17.98
N THR A 23 -12.83 -23.61 -16.95
CA THR A 23 -11.57 -23.72 -16.24
C THR A 23 -11.59 -25.05 -15.48
N LYS A 24 -11.20 -26.12 -16.17
CA LYS A 24 -10.98 -27.43 -15.56
C LYS A 24 -9.98 -27.26 -14.44
N ASP A 25 -10.37 -27.66 -13.24
CA ASP A 25 -9.46 -27.85 -12.11
C ASP A 25 -8.32 -28.78 -12.55
N THR A 26 -7.16 -28.18 -12.83
CA THR A 26 -5.94 -28.88 -13.26
C THR A 26 -5.18 -29.49 -12.08
N SER A 27 -5.73 -29.44 -10.86
CA SER A 27 -5.01 -29.86 -9.66
C SER A 27 -4.66 -31.35 -9.69
N THR A 28 -3.36 -31.66 -9.65
CA THR A 28 -2.88 -33.04 -9.63
C THR A 28 -2.66 -33.57 -8.20
N ARG A 29 -2.69 -34.90 -8.02
CA ARG A 29 -2.36 -35.49 -6.71
C ARG A 29 -0.93 -35.15 -6.26
N LYS A 30 -0.01 -35.06 -7.21
CA LYS A 30 1.41 -34.82 -6.94
C LYS A 30 1.65 -33.37 -6.49
N GLU A 31 1.06 -32.40 -7.18
CA GLU A 31 0.99 -31.00 -6.76
C GLU A 31 0.45 -30.85 -5.33
N ARG A 32 -0.73 -31.44 -5.04
CA ARG A 32 -1.34 -31.34 -3.70
C ARG A 32 -0.46 -31.95 -2.60
N ASN A 33 0.28 -33.01 -2.90
CA ASN A 33 1.22 -33.60 -1.95
C ASN A 33 2.38 -32.65 -1.65
N PHE A 34 2.97 -32.02 -2.68
CA PHE A 34 4.02 -31.02 -2.50
C PHE A 34 3.52 -29.78 -1.75
N ILE A 35 2.30 -29.31 -2.01
CA ILE A 35 1.69 -28.22 -1.23
C ILE A 35 1.56 -28.62 0.25
N ARG A 36 1.07 -29.83 0.55
CA ARG A 36 0.97 -30.31 1.94
C ARG A 36 2.33 -30.44 2.62
N GLU A 37 3.34 -30.93 1.91
CA GLU A 37 4.70 -31.02 2.41
C GLU A 37 5.27 -29.63 2.70
N GLY A 38 5.10 -28.68 1.78
CA GLY A 38 5.49 -27.29 1.97
C GLY A 38 4.79 -26.64 3.16
N ASN A 39 3.48 -26.88 3.34
CA ASN A 39 2.72 -26.36 4.47
C ASN A 39 3.28 -26.88 5.80
N LYS A 40 3.64 -28.16 5.86
CA LYS A 40 4.28 -28.76 7.03
C LYS A 40 5.62 -28.09 7.35
N TYR A 41 6.49 -27.89 6.35
CA TYR A 41 7.75 -27.17 6.58
C TYR A 41 7.52 -25.72 7.00
N TYR A 42 6.51 -25.05 6.45
CA TYR A 42 6.15 -23.68 6.82
C TYR A 42 5.72 -23.59 8.29
N GLU A 43 4.88 -24.51 8.76
CA GLU A 43 4.46 -24.61 10.16
C GLU A 43 5.66 -24.88 11.10
N GLU A 44 6.62 -25.70 10.66
CA GLU A 44 7.90 -25.94 11.34
C GLU A 44 8.87 -24.75 11.26
N LYS A 45 8.49 -23.63 10.60
CA LYS A 45 9.32 -22.44 10.32
C LYS A 45 10.54 -22.71 9.45
N ARG A 46 10.55 -23.83 8.74
CA ARG A 46 11.60 -24.23 7.80
C ARG A 46 11.29 -23.65 6.42
N PHE A 47 11.37 -22.33 6.30
CA PHE A 47 10.89 -21.61 5.12
C PHE A 47 11.65 -21.96 3.83
N ALA A 48 12.94 -22.29 3.90
CA ALA A 48 13.72 -22.74 2.74
C ALA A 48 13.24 -24.11 2.23
N ASP A 49 12.93 -25.04 3.13
CA ASP A 49 12.38 -26.35 2.74
C ASP A 49 10.95 -26.20 2.19
N ALA A 50 10.17 -25.29 2.77
CA ALA A 50 8.84 -24.94 2.27
C ALA A 50 8.91 -24.36 0.85
N GLU A 51 9.83 -23.42 0.61
CA GLU A 51 10.10 -22.85 -0.72
C GLU A 51 10.35 -23.95 -1.76
N VAL A 52 11.27 -24.89 -1.47
CA VAL A 52 11.59 -26.01 -2.37
C VAL A 52 10.34 -26.85 -2.68
N ALA A 53 9.54 -27.18 -1.67
CA ALA A 53 8.32 -27.96 -1.87
C ALA A 53 7.28 -27.22 -2.72
N TYR A 54 7.08 -25.91 -2.50
CA TYR A 54 6.15 -25.13 -3.31
C TYR A 54 6.64 -24.93 -4.75
N ARG A 55 7.95 -24.80 -4.98
CA ARG A 55 8.51 -24.79 -6.34
C ARG A 55 8.23 -26.11 -7.07
N LYS A 56 8.40 -27.27 -6.42
CA LYS A 56 8.01 -28.57 -6.99
C LYS A 56 6.51 -28.65 -7.28
N ALA A 57 5.67 -28.05 -6.45
CA ALA A 57 4.23 -27.97 -6.76
C ALA A 57 3.97 -27.16 -8.04
N LEU A 58 4.70 -26.06 -8.25
CA LEU A 58 4.61 -25.24 -9.46
C LEU A 58 5.22 -25.90 -10.70
N GLU A 59 6.18 -26.80 -10.55
CA GLU A 59 6.66 -27.65 -11.66
C GLU A 59 5.57 -28.62 -12.15
N GLU A 60 4.75 -29.14 -11.24
CA GLU A 60 3.61 -30.02 -11.59
C GLU A 60 2.41 -29.22 -12.12
N ASN A 61 2.18 -28.02 -11.57
CA ASN A 61 1.11 -27.13 -12.00
C ASN A 61 1.53 -25.66 -11.89
N ALA A 62 2.02 -25.12 -13.01
CA ALA A 62 2.48 -23.74 -13.09
C ALA A 62 1.37 -22.70 -12.88
N ALA A 63 0.10 -23.09 -12.87
CA ALA A 63 -1.05 -22.20 -12.63
C ALA A 63 -1.63 -22.34 -11.21
N SER A 64 -1.01 -23.13 -10.32
CA SER A 64 -1.50 -23.33 -8.96
C SER A 64 -1.36 -22.04 -8.13
N GLU A 65 -2.46 -21.30 -8.00
CA GLU A 65 -2.57 -20.08 -7.20
C GLU A 65 -2.21 -20.29 -5.72
N ILE A 66 -2.55 -21.46 -5.15
CA ILE A 66 -2.21 -21.82 -3.77
C ILE A 66 -0.69 -21.97 -3.61
N ALA A 67 -0.05 -22.74 -4.49
CA ALA A 67 1.41 -22.90 -4.47
C ALA A 67 2.14 -21.57 -4.72
N MET A 68 1.67 -20.71 -5.63
CA MET A 68 2.25 -19.38 -5.84
C MET A 68 2.14 -18.51 -4.59
N TYR A 69 0.96 -18.46 -3.97
CA TYR A 69 0.74 -17.72 -2.74
C TYR A 69 1.63 -18.24 -1.60
N ASN A 70 1.66 -19.55 -1.40
CA ASN A 70 2.44 -20.18 -0.34
C ASN A 70 3.96 -20.02 -0.55
N LEU A 71 4.43 -20.10 -1.80
CA LEU A 71 5.81 -19.78 -2.15
C LEU A 71 6.14 -18.33 -1.76
N ALA A 72 5.30 -17.38 -2.17
CA ALA A 72 5.53 -15.97 -1.84
C ALA A 72 5.57 -15.71 -0.34
N THR A 73 4.65 -16.30 0.43
CA THR A 73 4.67 -16.14 1.90
C THR A 73 5.90 -16.77 2.53
N SER A 74 6.44 -17.86 1.98
CA SER A 74 7.68 -18.50 2.44
C SER A 74 8.88 -17.62 2.19
N LEU A 75 8.98 -17.06 0.98
CA LEU A 75 10.01 -16.10 0.58
C LEU A 75 10.02 -14.87 1.50
N ILE A 76 8.85 -14.31 1.82
CA ILE A 76 8.71 -13.19 2.76
C ILE A 76 9.23 -13.57 4.16
N ARG A 77 8.87 -14.76 4.66
CA ARG A 77 9.31 -15.20 5.99
C ARG A 77 10.80 -15.51 6.04
N GLN A 78 11.36 -16.10 4.99
CA GLN A 78 12.78 -16.38 4.85
C GLN A 78 13.61 -15.09 4.80
N SER A 79 13.10 -14.06 4.14
CA SER A 79 13.74 -12.75 4.10
C SER A 79 13.86 -12.07 5.47
N GLY A 80 13.04 -12.46 6.45
CA GLY A 80 13.02 -11.81 7.77
C GLY A 80 12.83 -10.29 7.65
N SER A 81 13.75 -9.51 8.24
CA SER A 81 13.81 -8.04 8.18
C SER A 81 14.69 -7.49 7.04
N ALA A 82 15.12 -8.33 6.09
CA ALA A 82 16.04 -7.90 5.04
C ALA A 82 15.44 -6.78 4.18
N ASN A 83 16.29 -5.83 3.80
CA ASN A 83 15.89 -4.62 3.08
C ASN A 83 15.35 -5.01 1.69
N PRO A 84 14.12 -4.63 1.30
CA PRO A 84 13.55 -4.90 -0.03
C PRO A 84 14.43 -4.48 -1.21
N ASN A 85 15.38 -3.56 -0.99
CA ASN A 85 16.27 -3.00 -2.00
C ASN A 85 17.65 -3.68 -2.09
N GLU A 86 17.93 -4.73 -1.32
CA GLU A 86 19.17 -5.51 -1.48
C GLU A 86 19.09 -6.41 -2.73
N GLY A 87 20.14 -6.37 -3.55
CA GLY A 87 20.29 -7.28 -4.70
C GLY A 87 20.39 -8.72 -4.20
N ASN A 88 19.43 -9.57 -4.62
CA ASN A 88 19.14 -10.93 -4.13
C ASN A 88 18.07 -11.02 -3.02
N ASN A 89 17.15 -10.07 -2.92
CA ASN A 89 16.04 -10.19 -1.97
C ASN A 89 14.89 -11.07 -2.50
N PRO A 90 14.59 -12.23 -1.86
CA PRO A 90 13.44 -13.07 -2.20
C PRO A 90 12.07 -12.34 -2.12
N VAL A 91 12.01 -11.18 -1.48
CA VAL A 91 10.81 -10.32 -1.38
C VAL A 91 10.36 -9.78 -2.73
N ALA A 92 11.27 -9.51 -3.68
CA ALA A 92 10.89 -9.02 -5.01
C ALA A 92 10.13 -10.09 -5.82
N GLU A 93 10.60 -11.34 -5.76
CA GLU A 93 9.89 -12.48 -6.34
C GLU A 93 8.55 -12.68 -5.64
N ALA A 94 8.52 -12.63 -4.30
CA ALA A 94 7.29 -12.74 -3.53
C ALA A 94 6.25 -11.67 -3.91
N GLN A 95 6.69 -10.42 -4.12
CA GLN A 95 5.82 -9.33 -4.56
C GLN A 95 5.21 -9.64 -5.93
N THR A 96 6.02 -10.14 -6.86
CA THR A 96 5.57 -10.49 -8.22
C THR A 96 4.54 -11.64 -8.19
N LEU A 97 4.83 -12.70 -7.42
CA LEU A 97 3.91 -13.82 -7.23
C LEU A 97 2.59 -13.35 -6.61
N LEU A 98 2.63 -12.53 -5.54
CA LEU A 98 1.41 -12.02 -4.92
C LEU A 98 0.62 -11.09 -5.85
N GLN A 99 1.29 -10.26 -6.67
CA GLN A 99 0.60 -9.44 -7.66
C GLN A 99 -0.14 -10.28 -8.69
N ASN A 100 0.50 -11.35 -9.17
CA ASN A 100 -0.14 -12.30 -10.07
C ASN A 100 -1.37 -12.91 -9.39
N VAL A 101 -1.19 -13.53 -8.22
CA VAL A 101 -2.28 -14.17 -7.47
C VAL A 101 -3.42 -13.20 -7.16
N ALA A 102 -3.13 -11.98 -6.71
CA ALA A 102 -4.16 -11.00 -6.38
C ALA A 102 -5.04 -10.62 -7.60
N GLN A 103 -4.46 -10.64 -8.80
CA GLN A 103 -5.14 -10.26 -10.04
C GLN A 103 -5.83 -11.43 -10.75
N SER A 104 -5.23 -12.62 -10.70
CA SER A 104 -5.63 -13.77 -11.53
C SER A 104 -6.35 -14.88 -10.76
N ALA A 105 -6.20 -14.94 -9.43
CA ALA A 105 -6.71 -16.06 -8.65
C ALA A 105 -8.25 -16.17 -8.71
N GLN A 106 -8.71 -17.40 -8.89
CA GLN A 106 -10.11 -17.77 -8.92
C GLN A 106 -10.66 -17.94 -7.52
N ASP A 107 -9.89 -18.52 -6.60
CA ASP A 107 -10.25 -18.57 -5.19
C ASP A 107 -10.20 -17.15 -4.59
N ILE A 108 -11.37 -16.69 -4.13
CA ILE A 108 -11.56 -15.36 -3.56
C ILE A 108 -10.71 -15.16 -2.31
N SER A 109 -10.58 -16.19 -1.46
CA SER A 109 -9.77 -16.13 -0.24
C SER A 109 -8.28 -16.08 -0.56
N VAL A 110 -7.82 -16.78 -1.59
CA VAL A 110 -6.42 -16.70 -2.04
C VAL A 110 -6.11 -15.30 -2.59
N ALA A 111 -6.96 -14.77 -3.47
CA ALA A 111 -6.83 -13.40 -3.99
C ALA A 111 -6.84 -12.35 -2.88
N GLU A 112 -7.74 -12.50 -1.91
CA GLU A 112 -7.87 -11.61 -0.77
C GLU A 112 -6.61 -11.57 0.09
N ASN A 113 -6.10 -12.75 0.47
CA ASN A 113 -4.88 -12.89 1.23
C ASN A 113 -3.66 -12.32 0.49
N ALA A 114 -3.63 -12.44 -0.84
CA ALA A 114 -2.57 -11.86 -1.66
C ALA A 114 -2.60 -10.32 -1.63
N PHE A 115 -3.78 -9.72 -1.79
CA PHE A 115 -3.95 -8.28 -1.62
C PHE A 115 -3.56 -7.81 -0.22
N TYR A 116 -3.96 -8.54 0.83
CA TYR A 116 -3.61 -8.20 2.21
C TYR A 116 -2.09 -8.21 2.42
N ASN A 117 -1.40 -9.24 1.93
CA ASN A 117 0.06 -9.34 2.06
C ASN A 117 0.80 -8.25 1.27
N LEU A 118 0.35 -7.91 0.05
CA LEU A 118 0.89 -6.77 -0.70
C LEU A 118 0.69 -5.45 0.05
N GLY A 119 -0.43 -5.29 0.74
CA GLY A 119 -0.68 -4.14 1.61
C GLY A 119 0.32 -4.05 2.76
N ASN A 120 0.57 -5.16 3.44
CA ASN A 120 1.57 -5.22 4.52
C ASN A 120 2.98 -4.92 3.99
N MET A 121 3.35 -5.44 2.83
CA MET A 121 4.64 -5.17 2.20
C MET A 121 4.81 -3.68 1.87
N ALA A 122 3.82 -3.08 1.22
CA ALA A 122 3.83 -1.66 0.91
C ALA A 122 3.85 -0.78 2.17
N PHE A 123 3.09 -1.17 3.21
CA PHE A 123 3.07 -0.47 4.49
C PHE A 123 4.45 -0.47 5.16
N ASN A 124 5.12 -1.63 5.19
CA ASN A 124 6.47 -1.76 5.76
C ASN A 124 7.51 -0.96 4.96
N GLN A 125 7.30 -0.79 3.65
CA GLN A 125 8.10 0.08 2.78
C GLN A 125 7.72 1.57 2.89
N GLN A 126 6.82 1.94 3.81
CA GLN A 126 6.28 3.29 3.98
C GLN A 126 5.58 3.85 2.73
N GLN A 127 5.20 2.98 1.80
CA GLN A 127 4.42 3.30 0.61
C GLN A 127 2.93 3.29 0.97
N TYR A 128 2.51 4.20 1.84
CA TYR A 128 1.18 4.14 2.45
C TYR A 128 0.03 4.25 1.43
N ASP A 129 0.20 5.00 0.34
CA ASP A 129 -0.79 5.04 -0.75
C ASP A 129 -1.02 3.68 -1.41
N GLN A 130 0.07 2.96 -1.69
CA GLN A 130 -0.01 1.62 -2.25
C GLN A 130 -0.62 0.66 -1.24
N ALA A 131 -0.23 0.74 0.04
CA ALA A 131 -0.80 -0.07 1.11
C ALA A 131 -2.32 0.10 1.21
N ILE A 132 -2.81 1.35 1.19
CA ILE A 132 -4.24 1.68 1.19
C ILE A 132 -4.97 1.00 0.03
N ASN A 133 -4.41 1.07 -1.18
CA ASN A 133 -5.02 0.47 -2.36
C ASN A 133 -5.09 -1.06 -2.28
N MET A 134 -4.04 -1.68 -1.74
CA MET A 134 -3.97 -3.13 -1.56
C MET A 134 -4.94 -3.62 -0.48
N TYR A 135 -5.01 -2.96 0.68
CA TYR A 135 -6.00 -3.31 1.71
C TYR A 135 -7.45 -3.12 1.25
N LYS A 136 -7.72 -2.06 0.47
CA LYS A 136 -9.02 -1.91 -0.22
C LYS A 136 -9.28 -3.07 -1.19
N GLY A 137 -8.25 -3.59 -1.84
CA GLY A 137 -8.32 -4.81 -2.67
C GLY A 137 -8.75 -6.03 -1.87
N ALA A 138 -8.12 -6.27 -0.72
CA ALA A 138 -8.48 -7.35 0.19
C ALA A 138 -9.94 -7.23 0.64
N LEU A 139 -10.37 -6.04 1.10
CA LEU A 139 -11.75 -5.79 1.54
C LEU A 139 -12.79 -5.88 0.42
N ARG A 140 -12.40 -5.68 -0.84
CA ARG A 140 -13.27 -5.94 -2.01
C ARG A 140 -13.52 -7.43 -2.21
N LYS A 141 -12.56 -8.29 -1.86
CA LYS A 141 -12.68 -9.75 -1.94
C LYS A 141 -13.37 -10.32 -0.70
N ASN A 142 -12.99 -9.87 0.49
CA ASN A 142 -13.59 -10.24 1.77
C ASN A 142 -13.93 -8.99 2.60
N PRO A 143 -15.17 -8.49 2.51
CA PRO A 143 -15.61 -7.32 3.27
C PRO A 143 -15.57 -7.48 4.80
N ASP A 144 -15.47 -8.70 5.31
CA ASP A 144 -15.47 -9.02 6.74
C ASP A 144 -14.05 -9.25 7.31
N ASN A 145 -12.99 -8.97 6.54
CA ASN A 145 -11.63 -9.02 7.07
C ASN A 145 -11.31 -7.80 7.95
N ASP A 146 -11.47 -7.96 9.26
CA ASP A 146 -11.19 -6.90 10.23
C ASP A 146 -9.70 -6.52 10.32
N LYS A 147 -8.77 -7.45 10.06
CA LYS A 147 -7.33 -7.14 10.01
C LYS A 147 -7.01 -6.20 8.86
N ALA A 148 -7.58 -6.45 7.67
CA ALA A 148 -7.40 -5.58 6.51
C ALA A 148 -7.98 -4.18 6.76
N ARG A 149 -9.11 -4.10 7.47
CA ARG A 149 -9.77 -2.85 7.87
C ARG A 149 -8.95 -2.07 8.89
N GLU A 150 -8.41 -2.72 9.92
CA GLU A 150 -7.49 -2.12 10.89
C GLU A 150 -6.23 -1.58 10.21
N ASN A 151 -5.60 -2.39 9.36
CA ASN A 151 -4.38 -1.97 8.66
C ASN A 151 -4.63 -0.87 7.63
N LEU A 152 -5.80 -0.85 6.98
CA LEU A 152 -6.23 0.26 6.12
C LEU A 152 -6.30 1.56 6.92
N ARG A 153 -6.93 1.54 8.10
CA ARG A 153 -7.04 2.72 8.97
C ARG A 153 -5.65 3.21 9.39
N LEU A 154 -4.78 2.29 9.79
CA LEU A 154 -3.41 2.61 10.16
C LEU A 154 -2.60 3.20 9.00
N ALA A 155 -2.74 2.66 7.79
CA ALA A 155 -2.08 3.17 6.59
C ALA A 155 -2.53 4.60 6.24
N GLN A 156 -3.83 4.89 6.35
CA GLN A 156 -4.37 6.23 6.13
C GLN A 156 -3.84 7.23 7.17
N LEU A 157 -3.78 6.84 8.44
CA LEU A 157 -3.20 7.67 9.50
C LEU A 157 -1.72 7.97 9.23
N LYS A 158 -0.94 6.95 8.87
CA LYS A 158 0.50 7.11 8.57
C LYS A 158 0.76 7.97 7.34
N LYS A 159 -0.07 7.84 6.29
CA LYS A 159 -0.02 8.73 5.13
C LYS A 159 -0.22 10.18 5.53
N GLN A 160 -1.26 10.47 6.31
CA GLN A 160 -1.55 11.84 6.75
C GLN A 160 -0.42 12.42 7.62
N GLN A 161 0.18 11.61 8.51
CA GLN A 161 1.37 12.01 9.28
C GLN A 161 2.55 12.36 8.36
N GLN A 162 2.78 11.57 7.31
CA GLN A 162 3.85 11.82 6.33
C GLN A 162 3.62 13.12 5.54
N GLU A 163 2.38 13.40 5.12
CA GLU A 163 2.03 14.64 4.40
C GLU A 163 2.21 15.88 5.28
N GLN A 164 1.82 15.83 6.56
CA GLN A 164 2.01 16.95 7.49
C GLN A 164 3.48 17.24 7.76
N GLN A 165 4.31 16.19 7.89
CA GLN A 165 5.76 16.38 8.06
C GLN A 165 6.42 17.02 6.83
N GLN A 166 5.89 16.77 5.63
CA GLN A 166 6.37 17.43 4.42
C GLN A 166 5.97 18.91 4.39
N GLN A 167 4.71 19.23 4.70
CA GLN A 167 4.24 20.63 4.78
C GLN A 167 5.01 21.47 5.80
N ASN A 168 5.30 20.93 6.98
CA ASN A 168 6.09 21.64 8.00
C ASN A 168 7.55 21.88 7.57
N LYS A 169 8.13 20.99 6.74
CA LYS A 169 9.48 21.19 6.19
C LYS A 169 9.51 22.26 5.11
N ASP A 170 8.44 22.40 4.34
CA ASP A 170 8.35 23.43 3.30
C ASP A 170 8.12 24.82 3.91
N GLN A 171 7.31 24.93 4.98
CA GLN A 171 7.13 26.20 5.71
C GLN A 171 8.43 26.72 6.36
N ASN A 172 9.27 25.84 6.93
CA ASN A 172 10.56 26.25 7.48
C ASN A 172 11.55 26.73 6.40
N LYS A 173 11.48 26.19 5.18
CA LYS A 173 12.36 26.63 4.08
C LYS A 173 12.00 28.01 3.52
N ASP A 174 10.72 28.39 3.59
CA ASP A 174 10.29 29.73 3.20
C ASP A 174 10.66 30.78 4.25
N GLN A 175 10.71 30.40 5.53
CA GLN A 175 11.13 31.30 6.60
C GLN A 175 12.65 31.59 6.57
N ASP A 176 13.48 30.58 6.31
CA ASP A 176 14.94 30.77 6.12
C ASP A 176 15.29 31.63 4.90
N LYS A 177 14.45 31.63 3.85
CA LYS A 177 14.63 32.51 2.69
C LYS A 177 14.21 33.96 2.97
N GLN A 178 13.36 34.19 3.97
CA GLN A 178 12.91 35.52 4.32
C GLN A 178 13.92 36.22 5.26
N ASP A 179 14.61 35.47 6.13
CA ASP A 179 15.70 36.00 6.97
C ASP A 179 16.97 36.33 6.15
N GLN A 180 17.32 35.53 5.13
CA GLN A 180 18.46 35.88 4.25
C GLN A 180 18.26 37.15 3.41
N ASN A 181 17.01 37.57 3.17
CA ASN A 181 16.71 38.81 2.45
C ASN A 181 16.69 40.04 3.37
N GLN A 182 16.58 39.88 4.69
CA GLN A 182 16.71 41.00 5.63
C GLN A 182 18.18 41.33 5.95
N ASP A 183 19.08 40.34 5.99
CA ASP A 183 20.52 40.59 6.19
C ASP A 183 21.20 41.25 4.98
N GLN A 184 20.76 40.97 3.74
CA GLN A 184 21.28 41.66 2.55
C GLN A 184 20.81 43.11 2.42
N GLN A 185 19.70 43.50 3.07
CA GLN A 185 19.24 44.90 3.09
C GLN A 185 19.87 45.75 4.21
N GLN A 186 20.48 45.13 5.22
CA GLN A 186 21.25 45.87 6.24
C GLN A 186 22.73 46.05 5.86
N GLN A 187 23.29 45.24 4.96
CA GLN A 187 24.67 45.43 4.48
C GLN A 187 24.85 46.51 3.40
N GLN A 188 23.79 47.09 2.84
CA GLN A 188 23.88 48.21 1.89
C GLN A 188 23.78 49.60 2.52
N ASN A 189 23.62 49.71 3.85
CA ASN A 189 23.47 51.00 4.55
C ASN A 189 24.61 51.33 5.53
N GLN A 190 25.77 50.65 5.46
CA GLN A 190 26.90 50.91 6.36
C GLN A 190 28.19 51.45 5.71
N ASP A 191 28.14 51.87 4.44
CA ASP A 191 29.30 52.45 3.73
C ASP A 191 29.26 53.99 3.57
N GLN A 192 28.64 54.69 4.53
CA GLN A 192 28.84 56.13 4.70
C GLN A 192 28.89 56.49 6.19
N ASP A 193 30.04 56.28 6.82
CA ASP A 193 30.70 57.37 7.55
C ASP A 193 32.14 57.01 7.95
N LYS A 194 33.05 57.87 7.52
CA LYS A 194 34.49 57.82 7.78
C LYS A 194 34.83 58.55 9.09
N ASP A 195 35.87 58.03 9.74
CA ASP A 195 36.89 58.74 10.52
C ASP A 195 36.48 59.55 11.76
N LYS A 196 36.90 59.06 12.95
CA LYS A 196 37.87 59.78 13.83
C LYS A 196 38.32 58.98 15.06
N ASP A 197 39.64 58.83 15.16
CA ASP A 197 40.55 58.90 16.32
C ASP A 197 40.35 58.07 17.61
N LYS A 198 41.33 57.17 17.80
CA LYS A 198 42.31 57.03 18.91
C LYS A 198 41.93 56.69 20.37
N ASP A 199 42.58 55.58 20.78
CA ASP A 199 43.38 55.31 21.99
C ASP A 199 42.74 54.98 23.35
N GLN A 200 43.15 53.79 23.84
CA GLN A 200 43.43 53.33 25.23
C GLN A 200 42.29 53.45 26.27
N ASP A 201 41.93 52.43 27.06
CA ASP A 201 42.78 51.52 27.81
C ASP A 201 41.90 50.51 28.60
N LYS A 202 42.54 49.43 29.08
CA LYS A 202 42.18 48.57 30.24
C LYS A 202 41.27 47.34 30.11
N GLN A 203 41.98 46.24 30.42
CA GLN A 203 41.68 45.16 31.36
C GLN A 203 40.88 43.95 30.88
N ASP A 204 41.67 42.92 30.57
CA ASP A 204 41.50 41.54 31.00
C ASP A 204 40.54 41.38 32.19
N GLN A 205 39.37 40.81 31.90
CA GLN A 205 38.72 39.90 32.83
C GLN A 205 38.23 38.67 32.07
N ASN A 206 39.12 37.69 32.12
CA ASN A 206 38.89 36.30 31.83
C ASN A 206 37.80 35.77 32.79
N GLN A 207 36.55 35.68 32.33
CA GLN A 207 35.48 34.92 32.99
C GLN A 207 34.81 33.99 31.99
N GLN A 208 35.26 32.73 32.05
CA GLN A 208 34.50 31.50 31.79
C GLN A 208 33.15 31.70 31.08
N LYS A 209 33.18 31.75 29.75
CA LYS A 209 32.06 31.23 28.97
C LYS A 209 32.18 29.71 28.96
N GLN A 210 31.51 29.11 29.93
CA GLN A 210 31.25 27.70 30.00
C GLN A 210 30.60 27.28 28.68
N ASP A 211 31.25 26.37 27.97
CA ASP A 211 30.72 25.64 26.83
C ASP A 211 29.43 24.92 27.24
N GLN A 212 28.30 25.63 27.19
CA GLN A 212 27.03 25.00 26.92
C GLN A 212 27.12 24.51 25.49
N LYS A 213 27.54 23.25 25.34
CA LYS A 213 27.08 22.42 24.23
C LYS A 213 25.59 22.65 24.11
N GLN A 214 25.21 23.48 23.14
CA GLN A 214 23.86 23.48 22.60
C GLN A 214 23.63 22.05 22.14
N GLN A 215 22.92 21.29 22.98
CA GLN A 215 22.16 20.17 22.47
C GLN A 215 21.37 20.73 21.29
N PRO A 216 21.41 20.09 20.11
CA PRO A 216 20.55 20.50 19.01
C PRO A 216 19.14 20.62 19.58
N PRO A 217 18.39 21.70 19.26
CA PRO A 217 17.03 21.85 19.76
C PRO A 217 16.33 20.54 19.47
N GLN A 218 15.94 19.87 20.55
CA GLN A 218 15.18 18.64 20.49
C GLN A 218 13.99 19.01 19.62
N GLN A 219 14.02 18.58 18.35
CA GLN A 219 12.90 18.73 17.45
C GLN A 219 11.76 18.09 18.22
N GLN A 220 10.88 18.91 18.79
CA GLN A 220 9.54 18.49 19.11
C GLN A 220 9.05 17.97 17.78
N GLN A 221 9.10 16.64 17.64
CA GLN A 221 8.44 15.93 16.59
C GLN A 221 7.00 16.36 16.73
N GLY A 222 6.60 17.35 15.92
CA GLY A 222 5.22 17.70 15.64
C GLY A 222 4.60 16.55 14.85
N GLY A 223 4.66 15.34 15.41
CA GLY A 223 3.72 14.30 15.12
C GLY A 223 2.38 14.74 15.67
N ILE A 224 1.32 14.39 14.96
CA ILE A 224 -0.05 14.45 15.44
C ILE A 224 -0.06 14.03 16.92
N SER A 225 -0.44 14.93 17.84
CA SER A 225 -0.60 14.57 19.25
C SER A 225 -1.56 13.38 19.32
N ASP A 226 -1.35 12.46 20.26
CA ASP A 226 -2.16 11.22 20.36
C ASP A 226 -3.68 11.50 20.30
N ALA A 227 -4.11 12.63 20.87
CA ALA A 227 -5.50 13.12 20.81
C ALA A 227 -6.01 13.45 19.39
N ASN A 228 -5.16 13.99 18.51
CA ASN A 228 -5.52 14.24 17.12
C ASN A 228 -5.56 12.93 16.30
N ALA A 229 -4.68 11.96 16.60
CA ALA A 229 -4.69 10.65 15.96
C ALA A 229 -5.96 9.87 16.32
N ASP A 230 -6.35 9.90 17.60
CA ASP A 230 -7.60 9.31 18.08
C ASP A 230 -8.84 9.93 17.44
N LYS A 231 -8.85 11.26 17.29
CA LYS A 231 -9.95 11.96 16.61
C LYS A 231 -10.08 11.51 15.15
N ILE A 232 -8.96 11.34 14.45
CA ILE A 232 -8.92 10.85 13.07
C ILE A 232 -9.42 9.40 13.01
N LEU A 233 -8.90 8.52 13.87
CA LEU A 233 -9.33 7.11 13.93
C LEU A 233 -10.84 7.00 14.20
N LYS A 234 -11.36 7.80 15.13
CA LYS A 234 -12.79 7.84 15.45
C LYS A 234 -13.64 8.38 14.29
N ALA A 235 -13.16 9.38 13.57
CA ALA A 235 -13.83 9.90 12.37
C ALA A 235 -13.91 8.82 11.28
N MET A 236 -12.79 8.13 11.03
CA MET A 236 -12.73 7.04 10.05
C MET A 236 -13.64 5.87 10.42
N GLU A 237 -13.66 5.49 11.69
CA GLU A 237 -14.58 4.45 12.20
C GLU A 237 -16.06 4.84 12.01
N ASN A 238 -16.40 6.10 12.25
CA ASN A 238 -17.76 6.59 12.04
C ASN A 238 -18.16 6.56 10.55
N GLU A 239 -17.27 7.02 9.65
CA GLU A 239 -17.50 6.97 8.20
C GLU A 239 -17.62 5.53 7.68
N GLU A 240 -16.79 4.63 8.19
CA GLU A 240 -16.82 3.22 7.84
C GLU A 240 -18.14 2.56 8.28
N ASN A 241 -18.55 2.79 9.54
CA ASN A 241 -19.81 2.30 10.06
C ASN A 241 -21.02 2.84 9.28
N ALA A 242 -20.98 4.12 8.90
CA ALA A 242 -22.01 4.72 8.05
C ALA A 242 -22.07 4.06 6.67
N THR A 243 -20.91 3.80 6.05
CA THR A 243 -20.81 3.11 4.76
C THR A 243 -21.35 1.69 4.85
N ARG A 244 -20.98 0.95 5.91
CA ARG A 244 -21.45 -0.42 6.14
C ARG A 244 -22.97 -0.48 6.30
N ARG A 245 -23.56 0.45 7.07
CA ARG A 245 -25.03 0.57 7.20
C ARG A 245 -25.69 0.78 5.84
N LYS A 246 -25.19 1.72 5.03
CA LYS A 246 -25.70 1.98 3.67
C LYS A 246 -25.65 0.73 2.80
N VAL A 247 -24.53 0.01 2.79
CA VAL A 247 -24.38 -1.24 2.01
C VAL A 247 -25.36 -2.31 2.50
N GLN A 248 -25.52 -2.48 3.81
CA GLN A 248 -26.48 -3.43 4.37
C GLN A 248 -27.92 -3.07 4.00
N GLU A 249 -28.29 -1.78 4.04
CA GLU A 249 -29.60 -1.31 3.62
C GLU A 249 -29.85 -1.57 2.13
N MET A 250 -28.86 -1.33 1.27
CA MET A 250 -28.95 -1.65 -0.16
C MET A 250 -29.17 -3.15 -0.40
N LYS A 251 -28.36 -4.01 0.24
CA LYS A 251 -28.54 -5.48 0.16
C LYS A 251 -29.93 -5.93 0.62
N LYS A 252 -30.46 -5.36 1.71
CA LYS A 252 -31.81 -5.66 2.19
C LYS A 252 -32.89 -5.24 1.20
N LYS A 253 -32.75 -4.08 0.55
CA LYS A 253 -33.67 -3.61 -0.49
C LYS A 253 -33.64 -4.52 -1.72
N GLU A 254 -32.47 -4.94 -2.17
CA GLU A 254 -32.31 -5.87 -3.30
C GLU A 254 -32.90 -7.26 -3.01
N ALA A 255 -32.67 -7.80 -1.81
CA ALA A 255 -33.26 -9.06 -1.38
C ALA A 255 -34.79 -9.00 -1.29
N GLY A 256 -35.34 -7.88 -0.78
CA GLY A 256 -36.78 -7.65 -0.71
C GLY A 256 -37.45 -7.45 -2.08
N ALA A 257 -36.74 -6.86 -3.05
CA ALA A 257 -37.21 -6.72 -4.43
C ALA A 257 -37.26 -8.06 -5.18
N SER A 258 -36.30 -8.94 -4.91
CA SER A 258 -36.18 -10.28 -5.53
C SER A 258 -37.19 -11.31 -4.99
N SER A 259 -37.76 -11.07 -3.81
CA SER A 259 -38.69 -11.99 -3.14
C SER A 259 -40.18 -11.70 -3.42
N ARG A 260 -40.52 -10.76 -4.31
CA ARG A 260 -41.91 -10.56 -4.73
C ARG A 260 -42.34 -11.75 -5.62
N PRO A 261 -43.29 -12.59 -5.19
CA PRO A 261 -43.77 -13.67 -6.03
C PRO A 261 -44.43 -13.02 -7.24
N VAL A 262 -43.91 -13.32 -8.44
CA VAL A 262 -44.57 -12.99 -9.70
C VAL A 262 -45.77 -13.93 -9.80
N GLY A 263 -46.83 -13.62 -9.06
CA GLY A 263 -48.11 -14.30 -9.18
C GLY A 263 -48.64 -14.06 -10.58
N LYS A 264 -48.81 -15.14 -11.37
CA LYS A 264 -49.56 -15.09 -12.61
C LYS A 264 -50.94 -14.51 -12.31
N GLN A 265 -51.17 -13.29 -12.81
CA GLN A 265 -52.51 -12.74 -12.95
C GLN A 265 -53.00 -13.10 -14.34
N TRP A 266 -53.55 -14.31 -14.47
CA TRP A 266 -54.57 -14.70 -15.44
C TRP A 266 -55.01 -16.14 -15.17
#